data_AF-A0A0D2EZ76-F1
#
_entry.id   AF-A0A0D2EZ76-F1
#
_cell.length_a   1.000
_cell.length_b   1.000
_cell.length_c   1.000
_cell.angle_alpha   90.00
_cell.angle_beta   90.00
_cell.angle_gamma   90.00
#
_symmetry.space_group_name_H-M   'P 1'
#
loop_
_entity.id
_entity.type
_entity.pdbx_description
1 polymer ?
#
loop_
_entity_poly.entity_id
_entity_poly.type
_entity_poly.pdbx_seq_one_letter_code
_entity_poly.pdbx_strand_id
1 'polypeptide(L)'
;MAQAGQNFLYVCRSCRRNIYSSSWTQSTRPFSTTRSRPKVIPAFNPTSNPEFDDFLLTWRQKVFMPAALENHHRDLIYKASRHSTLINEPGVTVTMDDDEEIKLEPMHYFDKPNVHSSIVKLVKLLEGNHNDTDWNNLPPFLHGLVMAKINLPSSFYEKVTRKACEVGKERIILRCAEKPAETGVKLSRKGVAKELMLGFHNRVVLANFKGGELEAASRRAEYVARMLEDEVHGGGKLSKGEVDARKDPVVLAVLLELAAARAVHTYAGQDQEGKVANYATKLLHLDSKDRLTQLEQSTEIEQNFALVELLPIQNSMEWALKIESVKNAELGNQLQAELSNLTTVVERTVESLREKVVDKPRRSLIMYDQLQE
;
A
#
# COMPACT_ATOMS: atom_id res chain seq x y z
N MET A 1 -42.67 49.95 -10.20
CA MET A 1 -43.42 48.78 -10.71
C MET A 1 -42.42 47.71 -11.10
N ALA A 2 -42.59 46.50 -10.58
CA ALA A 2 -41.68 45.38 -10.76
C ALA A 2 -41.57 44.99 -12.25
N GLN A 3 -40.34 44.74 -12.71
CA GLN A 3 -40.08 44.22 -14.05
C GLN A 3 -40.52 42.75 -14.13
N ALA A 4 -41.71 42.54 -14.68
CA ALA A 4 -42.20 41.24 -15.10
C ALA A 4 -41.56 40.86 -16.44
N GLY A 5 -41.05 39.64 -16.57
CA GLY A 5 -40.79 39.02 -17.87
C GLY A 5 -39.36 38.59 -18.15
N GLN A 6 -38.75 37.76 -17.30
CA GLN A 6 -37.72 36.86 -17.80
C GLN A 6 -38.43 35.63 -18.40
N ASN A 7 -38.49 35.63 -19.73
CA ASN A 7 -39.13 34.60 -20.54
C ASN A 7 -38.44 33.24 -20.35
N PHE A 8 -39.17 32.25 -19.81
CA PHE A 8 -38.76 30.85 -19.69
C PHE A 8 -38.73 30.14 -21.05
N LEU A 9 -37.95 30.64 -22.01
CA LEU A 9 -37.84 30.08 -23.36
C LEU A 9 -37.15 28.72 -23.41
N TYR A 10 -36.49 28.28 -22.33
CA TYR A 10 -35.67 27.06 -22.33
C TYR A 10 -36.17 25.94 -21.41
N VAL A 11 -37.44 25.96 -21.01
CA VAL A 11 -38.02 24.84 -20.22
C VAL A 11 -38.77 23.89 -21.15
N CYS A 12 -38.30 22.64 -21.23
CA CYS A 12 -38.94 21.63 -22.06
C CYS A 12 -40.36 21.29 -21.58
N ARG A 13 -41.19 20.76 -22.49
CA ARG A 13 -42.63 20.54 -22.29
C ARG A 13 -42.95 19.59 -21.12
N SER A 14 -42.08 18.63 -20.80
CA SER A 14 -42.22 17.72 -19.66
C SER A 14 -41.95 18.43 -18.33
N CYS A 15 -40.89 19.23 -18.25
CA CYS A 15 -40.55 20.03 -17.06
C CYS A 15 -41.65 21.07 -16.75
N ARG A 16 -42.25 21.69 -17.77
CA ARG A 16 -43.34 22.64 -17.59
C ARG A 16 -44.59 22.01 -16.95
N ARG A 17 -44.92 20.75 -17.29
CA ARG A 17 -46.08 20.05 -16.71
C ARG A 17 -45.88 19.75 -15.22
N ASN A 18 -44.67 19.35 -14.82
CA ASN A 18 -44.37 19.08 -13.41
C ASN A 18 -44.46 20.32 -12.50
N ILE A 19 -44.24 21.52 -13.04
CA ILE A 19 -44.34 22.76 -12.25
C ILE A 19 -45.79 23.09 -11.88
N TYR A 20 -46.76 22.78 -12.77
CA TYR A 20 -48.17 23.10 -12.53
C TYR A 20 -48.95 22.02 -11.79
N SER A 21 -48.43 20.80 -11.68
CA SER A 21 -49.14 19.67 -11.07
C SER A 21 -48.40 19.07 -9.87
N SER A 22 -48.15 19.85 -8.84
CA SER A 22 -48.13 19.31 -7.47
C SER A 22 -48.08 20.47 -6.47
N SER A 23 -49.05 20.43 -5.57
CA SER A 23 -49.20 21.34 -4.44
C SER A 23 -47.91 21.42 -3.62
N TRP A 24 -47.26 22.58 -3.72
CA TRP A 24 -46.17 23.03 -2.88
C TRP A 24 -46.56 23.05 -1.40
N THR A 25 -46.37 21.94 -0.67
CA THR A 25 -46.13 21.94 0.78
C THR A 25 -45.27 20.75 1.23
N GLN A 26 -44.57 20.06 0.33
CA GLN A 26 -43.50 19.16 0.74
C GLN A 26 -42.19 19.93 0.76
N SER A 27 -41.73 20.21 1.99
CA SER A 27 -40.41 20.69 2.34
C SER A 27 -39.35 19.95 1.51
N THR A 28 -38.81 20.62 0.50
CA THR A 28 -37.60 20.19 -0.18
C THR A 28 -36.45 20.37 0.80
N ARG A 29 -36.05 19.29 1.48
CA ARG A 29 -34.76 19.25 2.15
C ARG A 29 -33.69 19.64 1.11
N PRO A 30 -32.89 20.70 1.34
CA PRO A 30 -31.77 20.99 0.46
C PRO A 30 -30.81 19.80 0.54
N PHE A 31 -30.65 19.12 -0.60
CA PHE A 31 -29.72 18.00 -0.73
C PHE A 31 -28.30 18.56 -0.59
N SER A 32 -27.74 18.54 0.61
CA SER A 32 -26.30 18.74 0.77
C SER A 32 -25.61 17.53 0.15
N THR A 33 -24.90 17.73 -0.95
CA THR A 33 -24.15 16.65 -1.65
C THR A 33 -22.84 16.29 -0.94
N THR A 34 -22.49 16.96 0.15
CA THR A 34 -21.38 16.54 1.01
C THR A 34 -21.81 15.32 1.81
N ARG A 35 -21.27 14.15 1.43
CA ARG A 35 -21.37 12.92 2.22
C ARG A 35 -20.91 13.23 3.66
N SER A 36 -21.82 13.11 4.64
CA SER A 36 -21.40 13.12 6.05
C SER A 36 -20.34 12.04 6.20
N ARG A 37 -19.12 12.43 6.62
CA ARG A 37 -18.10 11.44 6.94
C ARG A 37 -18.48 10.88 8.32
N PRO A 38 -18.67 9.57 8.47
CA PRO A 38 -18.97 9.00 9.78
C PRO A 38 -17.85 9.40 10.74
N LYS A 39 -18.21 10.04 11.85
CA LYS A 39 -17.32 10.49 12.93
C LYS A 39 -17.06 9.33 13.90
N VAL A 40 -16.54 8.23 13.38
CA VAL A 40 -16.22 7.04 14.17
C VAL A 40 -14.75 7.08 14.54
N ILE A 41 -14.44 6.99 15.83
CA ILE A 41 -13.06 6.93 16.29
C ILE A 41 -12.56 5.48 16.10
N PRO A 42 -11.42 5.26 15.43
CA PRO A 42 -10.92 3.92 15.18
C PRO A 42 -10.73 3.12 16.48
N ALA A 43 -11.48 2.03 16.62
CA ALA A 43 -11.35 1.08 17.72
C ALA A 43 -10.22 0.07 17.45
N PHE A 44 -9.59 -0.39 18.53
CA PHE A 44 -8.48 -1.33 18.47
C PHE A 44 -8.84 -2.60 19.23
N ASN A 45 -8.44 -3.74 18.68
CA ASN A 45 -8.51 -5.01 19.38
C ASN A 45 -7.37 -5.08 20.41
N PRO A 46 -7.59 -5.69 21.58
CA PRO A 46 -6.51 -6.00 22.51
C PRO A 46 -5.42 -6.81 21.80
N THR A 47 -4.17 -6.44 22.02
CA THR A 47 -3.01 -7.05 21.38
C THR A 47 -2.32 -8.05 22.29
N SER A 48 -1.36 -8.80 21.74
CA SER A 48 -0.54 -9.72 22.54
C SER A 48 0.45 -9.02 23.48
N ASN A 49 0.68 -7.71 23.32
CA ASN A 49 1.66 -6.94 24.07
C ASN A 49 1.02 -5.69 24.71
N PRO A 50 1.02 -5.55 26.06
CA PRO A 50 0.44 -4.39 26.72
C PRO A 50 1.09 -3.05 26.30
N GLU A 51 2.37 -3.04 25.92
CA GLU A 51 3.02 -1.83 25.40
C GLU A 51 2.39 -1.37 24.07
N PHE A 52 1.91 -2.32 23.26
CA PHE A 52 1.24 -1.99 22.01
C PHE A 52 -0.18 -1.48 22.27
N ASP A 53 -0.89 -2.05 23.23
CA ASP A 53 -2.20 -1.54 23.67
C ASP A 53 -2.09 -0.09 24.19
N ASP A 54 -1.12 0.18 25.07
CA ASP A 54 -0.86 1.52 25.61
C ASP A 54 -0.53 2.51 24.48
N PHE A 55 0.26 2.08 23.50
CA PHE A 55 0.57 2.88 22.32
C PHE A 55 -0.69 3.24 21.52
N LEU A 56 -1.52 2.24 21.21
CA LEU A 56 -2.75 2.42 20.43
C LEU A 56 -3.76 3.31 21.17
N LEU A 57 -3.95 3.09 22.47
CA LEU A 57 -4.83 3.87 23.33
C LEU A 57 -4.36 5.33 23.46
N THR A 58 -3.06 5.56 23.61
CA THR A 58 -2.49 6.91 23.64
C THR A 58 -2.80 7.67 22.36
N TRP A 59 -2.66 7.03 21.21
CA TRP A 59 -3.00 7.63 19.91
C TRP A 59 -4.50 7.85 19.74
N ARG A 60 -5.34 6.89 20.16
CA ARG A 60 -6.79 7.01 20.17
C ARG A 60 -7.22 8.25 20.95
N GLN A 61 -6.75 8.38 22.19
CA GLN A 61 -7.16 9.46 23.10
C GLN A 61 -6.56 10.82 22.72
N LYS A 62 -5.26 10.89 22.41
CA LYS A 62 -4.58 12.19 22.23
C LYS A 62 -4.62 12.72 20.80
N VAL A 63 -4.87 11.88 19.80
CA VAL A 63 -4.81 12.26 18.39
C VAL A 63 -6.12 12.00 17.66
N PHE A 64 -6.63 10.77 17.68
CA PHE A 64 -7.79 10.39 16.87
C PHE A 64 -9.10 10.96 17.43
N MET A 65 -9.33 10.86 18.74
CA MET A 65 -10.53 11.40 19.39
C MET A 65 -10.67 12.91 19.18
N PRO A 66 -9.65 13.75 19.42
CA PRO A 66 -9.75 15.18 19.11
C PRO A 66 -9.88 15.50 17.63
N ALA A 67 -9.44 14.61 16.73
CA ALA A 67 -9.59 14.79 15.29
C ALA A 67 -11.00 14.46 14.77
N ALA A 68 -11.70 13.53 15.43
CA ALA A 68 -13.09 13.18 15.11
C ALA A 68 -14.09 14.24 15.61
N LEU A 69 -13.71 15.00 16.63
CA LEU A 69 -14.54 16.04 17.23
C LEU A 69 -14.74 17.29 16.36
N GLU A 70 -15.92 17.89 16.49
CA GLU A 70 -16.19 19.20 15.90
C GLU A 70 -15.32 20.30 16.50
N ASN A 71 -15.09 21.37 15.74
CA ASN A 71 -14.22 22.47 16.15
C ASN A 71 -14.61 23.07 17.51
N HIS A 72 -15.91 23.15 17.82
CA HIS A 72 -16.38 23.71 19.08
C HIS A 72 -16.07 22.78 20.28
N HIS A 73 -16.18 21.46 20.12
CA HIS A 73 -15.76 20.48 21.14
C HIS A 73 -14.24 20.45 21.31
N ARG A 74 -13.49 20.54 20.20
CA ARG A 74 -12.02 20.66 20.24
C ARG A 74 -11.57 21.89 21.02
N ASP A 75 -12.28 23.00 20.87
CA ASP A 75 -12.01 24.22 21.62
C ASP A 75 -12.24 24.04 23.12
N LEU A 76 -13.23 23.26 23.55
CA LEU A 76 -13.45 22.95 24.97
C LEU A 76 -12.26 22.18 25.55
N ILE A 77 -11.72 21.22 24.80
CA ILE A 77 -10.58 20.40 25.22
C ILE A 77 -9.29 21.22 25.28
N TYR A 78 -8.99 22.02 24.26
CA TYR A 78 -7.66 22.64 24.11
C TYR A 78 -7.55 24.07 24.64
N LYS A 79 -8.64 24.84 24.75
CA LYS A 79 -8.56 26.23 25.25
C LYS A 79 -8.66 26.22 26.77
N ALA A 80 -7.59 26.62 27.44
CA ALA A 80 -7.54 26.73 28.91
C ALA A 80 -8.69 27.56 29.49
N SER A 81 -9.11 28.63 28.80
CA SER A 81 -10.25 29.46 29.22
C SER A 81 -11.61 28.75 29.22
N ARG A 82 -11.71 27.58 28.56
CA ARG A 82 -12.94 26.75 28.49
C ARG A 82 -12.86 25.50 29.36
N HIS A 83 -11.72 25.21 29.98
CA HIS A 83 -11.55 24.02 30.81
C HIS A 83 -12.51 24.00 32.00
N SER A 84 -12.88 25.16 32.55
CA SER A 84 -13.88 25.26 33.62
C SER A 84 -15.22 24.66 33.21
N THR A 85 -15.63 24.76 31.94
CA THR A 85 -16.86 24.16 31.41
C THR A 85 -16.81 22.63 31.41
N LEU A 86 -15.62 22.03 31.27
CA LEU A 86 -15.45 20.58 31.33
C LEU A 86 -15.33 20.05 32.77
N ILE A 87 -14.76 20.86 33.66
CA ILE A 87 -14.55 20.50 35.08
C ILE A 87 -15.84 20.64 35.88
N ASN A 88 -16.70 21.61 35.54
CA ASN A 88 -17.98 21.80 36.22
C ASN A 88 -18.95 20.65 35.91
N GLU A 89 -19.66 20.14 36.93
CA GLU A 89 -20.68 19.10 36.76
C GLU A 89 -21.89 19.62 35.97
N PRO A 90 -22.47 18.84 35.04
CA PRO A 90 -22.24 17.41 34.77
C PRO A 90 -21.12 17.05 33.78
N GLY A 91 -20.26 18.00 33.39
CA GLY A 91 -19.28 17.82 32.31
C GLY A 91 -19.94 17.82 30.92
N VAL A 92 -19.12 17.67 29.86
CA VAL A 92 -19.62 17.64 28.47
C VAL A 92 -19.36 16.26 27.88
N THR A 93 -20.43 15.56 27.49
CA THR A 93 -20.37 14.30 26.74
C THR A 93 -20.74 14.53 25.29
N VAL A 94 -20.09 13.79 24.40
CA VAL A 94 -20.36 13.81 22.95
C VAL A 94 -20.69 12.38 22.52
N THR A 95 -21.86 12.21 21.93
CA THR A 95 -22.25 10.98 21.22
C THR A 95 -21.67 10.97 19.81
N MET A 96 -20.94 9.92 19.48
CA MET A 96 -20.41 9.67 18.14
C MET A 96 -21.44 8.99 17.23
N ASP A 97 -21.12 8.86 15.95
CA ASP A 97 -22.02 8.25 14.96
C ASP A 97 -22.21 6.73 15.15
N ASP A 98 -21.36 6.09 15.95
CA ASP A 98 -21.45 4.68 16.38
C ASP A 98 -22.06 4.52 17.79
N ASP A 99 -22.76 5.55 18.28
CA ASP A 99 -23.37 5.61 19.61
C ASP A 99 -22.35 5.54 20.78
N GLU A 100 -21.04 5.74 20.51
CA GLU A 100 -20.03 5.86 21.57
C GLU A 100 -20.17 7.21 22.28
N GLU A 101 -20.42 7.18 23.60
CA GLU A 101 -20.43 8.37 24.46
C GLU A 101 -19.03 8.69 25.00
N ILE A 102 -18.54 9.88 24.68
CA ILE A 102 -17.20 10.32 25.08
C ILE A 102 -17.31 11.53 25.99
N LYS A 103 -16.84 11.37 27.23
CA LYS A 103 -16.65 12.48 28.16
C LYS A 103 -15.41 13.28 27.75
N LEU A 104 -15.60 14.57 27.50
CA LEU A 104 -14.51 15.47 27.13
C LEU A 104 -13.73 15.88 28.37
N GLU A 105 -12.40 15.75 28.30
CA GLU A 105 -11.49 16.16 29.37
C GLU A 105 -10.54 17.26 28.87
N PRO A 106 -10.16 18.22 29.74
CA PRO A 106 -9.12 19.19 29.43
C PRO A 106 -7.82 18.51 28.97
N MET A 107 -7.26 18.96 27.85
CA MET A 107 -5.98 18.45 27.33
C MET A 107 -5.10 19.60 26.86
N HIS A 108 -3.79 19.47 27.05
CA HIS A 108 -2.86 20.43 26.49
C HIS A 108 -2.51 20.05 25.04
N TYR A 109 -2.49 21.04 24.15
CA TYR A 109 -2.31 20.80 22.71
C TYR A 109 -0.98 20.11 22.36
N PHE A 110 0.05 20.33 23.18
CA PHE A 110 1.39 19.77 22.99
C PHE A 110 1.59 18.39 23.60
N ASP A 111 0.58 17.82 24.28
CA ASP A 111 0.68 16.48 24.89
C ASP A 111 0.60 15.34 23.87
N LYS A 112 0.49 15.69 22.58
CA LYS A 112 0.39 14.74 21.48
C LYS A 112 1.69 13.95 21.33
N PRO A 113 1.60 12.63 21.04
CA PRO A 113 2.78 11.84 20.74
C PRO A 113 3.50 12.38 19.50
N ASN A 114 4.84 12.34 19.53
CA ASN A 114 5.64 12.72 18.38
C ASN A 114 5.43 11.70 17.24
N VAL A 115 4.95 12.19 16.10
CA VAL A 115 4.57 11.38 14.93
C VAL A 115 5.73 10.50 14.45
N HIS A 116 6.93 11.06 14.29
CA HIS A 116 8.08 10.33 13.77
C HIS A 116 8.51 9.19 14.69
N SER A 117 8.69 9.47 15.99
CA SER A 117 9.05 8.46 16.98
C SER A 117 7.99 7.35 17.09
N SER A 118 6.71 7.71 16.96
CA SER A 118 5.59 6.78 17.06
C SER A 118 5.51 5.85 15.85
N ILE A 119 5.80 6.35 14.66
CA ILE A 119 5.85 5.52 13.45
C ILE A 119 6.97 4.49 13.54
N VAL A 120 8.15 4.91 14.01
CA VAL A 120 9.27 3.98 14.25
C VAL A 120 8.87 2.92 15.28
N LYS A 121 8.22 3.33 16.38
CA LYS A 121 7.71 2.43 17.41
C LYS A 121 6.66 1.45 16.86
N LEU A 122 5.67 1.93 16.09
CA LEU A 122 4.65 1.09 15.47
C LEU A 122 5.27 -0.01 14.59
N VAL A 123 6.22 0.35 13.72
CA VAL A 123 6.90 -0.64 12.89
C VAL A 123 7.65 -1.65 13.74
N LYS A 124 8.31 -1.21 14.82
CA LYS A 124 9.02 -2.10 15.75
C LYS A 124 8.08 -3.08 16.48
N LEU A 125 6.87 -2.64 16.84
CA LEU A 125 5.86 -3.47 17.52
C LEU A 125 5.24 -4.52 16.58
N LEU A 126 5.19 -4.24 15.28
CA LEU A 126 4.67 -5.15 14.26
C LEU A 126 5.76 -6.07 13.66
N GLU A 127 7.01 -5.63 13.66
CA GLU A 127 8.14 -6.38 13.10
C GLU A 127 8.34 -7.72 13.83
N GLY A 128 8.38 -8.82 13.07
CA GLY A 128 8.50 -10.19 13.62
C GLY A 128 7.24 -10.72 14.30
N ASN A 129 6.17 -9.92 14.42
CA ASN A 129 4.92 -10.36 15.03
C ASN A 129 4.09 -11.18 14.02
N HIS A 130 3.76 -12.42 14.36
CA HIS A 130 2.94 -13.30 13.52
C HIS A 130 1.45 -13.27 13.89
N ASN A 131 1.03 -12.54 14.92
CA ASN A 131 -0.34 -12.51 15.39
C ASN A 131 -1.24 -11.68 14.47
N ASP A 132 -2.34 -12.27 14.03
CA ASP A 132 -3.31 -11.59 13.16
C ASP A 132 -4.06 -10.46 13.87
N THR A 133 -4.35 -10.59 15.16
CA THR A 133 -5.08 -9.55 15.92
C THR A 133 -4.29 -8.24 15.94
N ASP A 134 -2.98 -8.34 16.13
CA ASP A 134 -2.07 -7.21 16.27
C ASP A 134 -1.92 -6.47 14.94
N TRP A 135 -1.73 -7.21 13.84
CA TRP A 135 -1.69 -6.62 12.50
C TRP A 135 -3.04 -6.06 12.04
N ASN A 136 -4.17 -6.63 12.49
CA ASN A 136 -5.50 -6.12 12.18
C ASN A 136 -5.79 -4.75 12.82
N ASN A 137 -4.96 -4.27 13.75
CA ASN A 137 -5.00 -2.90 14.25
C ASN A 137 -4.32 -1.89 13.31
N LEU A 138 -3.56 -2.32 12.31
CA LEU A 138 -2.91 -1.42 11.35
C LEU A 138 -3.93 -0.64 10.50
N PRO A 139 -4.93 -1.26 9.84
CA PRO A 139 -5.95 -0.51 9.09
C PRO A 139 -6.68 0.59 9.89
N PRO A 140 -7.25 0.33 11.09
CA PRO A 140 -7.89 1.40 11.87
C PRO A 140 -6.89 2.47 12.34
N PHE A 141 -5.63 2.09 12.62
CA PHE A 141 -4.61 3.07 12.99
C PHE A 141 -4.30 4.03 11.84
N LEU A 142 -4.09 3.49 10.63
CA LEU A 142 -3.90 4.29 9.42
C LEU A 142 -5.13 5.15 9.10
N HIS A 143 -6.33 4.61 9.33
CA HIS A 143 -7.57 5.38 9.24
C HIS A 143 -7.59 6.58 10.18
N GLY A 144 -7.20 6.39 11.43
CA GLY A 144 -7.06 7.46 12.42
C GLY A 144 -6.08 8.54 11.97
N LEU A 145 -4.95 8.16 11.37
CA LEU A 145 -3.97 9.11 10.85
C LEU A 145 -4.52 9.96 9.70
N VAL A 146 -5.20 9.34 8.74
CA VAL A 146 -5.82 10.06 7.61
C VAL A 146 -6.93 10.98 8.10
N MET A 147 -7.76 10.51 9.03
CA MET A 147 -8.79 11.32 9.71
C MET A 147 -8.17 12.54 10.39
N ALA A 148 -7.05 12.35 11.09
CA ALA A 148 -6.27 13.42 11.73
C ALA A 148 -5.45 14.28 10.75
N LYS A 149 -5.55 14.02 9.43
CA LYS A 149 -4.80 14.70 8.36
C LYS A 149 -3.27 14.60 8.54
N ILE A 150 -2.80 13.52 9.15
CA ILE A 150 -1.38 13.24 9.36
C ILE A 150 -0.87 12.44 8.14
N ASN A 151 -0.07 13.09 7.31
CA ASN A 151 0.51 12.46 6.13
C ASN A 151 1.83 11.77 6.46
N LEU A 152 1.91 10.47 6.17
CA LEU A 152 3.13 9.69 6.36
C LEU A 152 4.01 9.68 5.10
N PRO A 153 5.34 9.62 5.24
CA PRO A 153 6.26 9.52 4.11
C PRO A 153 6.16 8.15 3.42
N SER A 154 6.47 8.08 2.12
CA SER A 154 6.45 6.82 1.36
C SER A 154 7.36 5.74 1.96
N SER A 155 8.48 6.12 2.58
CA SER A 155 9.40 5.20 3.25
C SER A 155 8.77 4.43 4.42
N PHE A 156 7.77 5.01 5.11
CA PHE A 156 7.02 4.27 6.11
C PHE A 156 6.18 3.17 5.47
N TYR A 157 5.43 3.50 4.42
CA TYR A 157 4.56 2.54 3.73
C TYR A 157 5.37 1.42 3.08
N GLU A 158 6.52 1.74 2.48
CA GLU A 158 7.48 0.75 1.98
C GLU A 158 7.95 -0.19 3.11
N LYS A 159 8.41 0.37 4.24
CA LYS A 159 8.93 -0.42 5.36
C LYS A 159 7.84 -1.31 5.99
N VAL A 160 6.65 -0.78 6.26
CA VAL A 160 5.57 -1.58 6.87
C VAL A 160 5.06 -2.65 5.91
N THR A 161 5.04 -2.37 4.60
CA THR A 161 4.69 -3.37 3.58
C THR A 161 5.69 -4.51 3.56
N ARG A 162 7.00 -4.18 3.55
CA ARG A 162 8.06 -5.18 3.66
C ARG A 162 7.92 -6.05 4.90
N LYS A 163 7.75 -5.42 6.07
CA LYS A 163 7.59 -6.16 7.34
C LYS A 163 6.33 -7.01 7.37
N ALA A 164 5.23 -6.55 6.77
CA ALA A 164 4.04 -7.38 6.60
C ALA A 164 4.33 -8.61 5.72
N CYS A 165 5.05 -8.45 4.61
CA CYS A 165 5.40 -9.56 3.73
C CYS A 165 6.31 -10.59 4.41
N GLU A 166 7.31 -10.14 5.19
CA GLU A 166 8.23 -11.01 5.94
C GLU A 166 7.49 -11.98 6.90
N VAL A 167 6.37 -11.56 7.50
CA VAL A 167 5.56 -12.39 8.41
C VAL A 167 4.26 -12.92 7.79
N GLY A 168 4.09 -12.75 6.47
CA GLY A 168 2.95 -13.27 5.73
C GLY A 168 1.61 -12.55 5.97
N LYS A 169 1.65 -11.25 6.24
CA LYS A 169 0.51 -10.36 6.50
C LYS A 169 0.21 -9.38 5.36
N GLU A 170 0.75 -9.61 4.17
CA GLU A 170 0.54 -8.78 2.98
C GLU A 170 -0.95 -8.63 2.59
N ARG A 171 -1.82 -9.61 2.92
CA ARG A 171 -3.28 -9.47 2.77
C ARG A 171 -3.87 -8.26 3.50
N ILE A 172 -3.27 -7.88 4.64
CA ILE A 172 -3.71 -6.72 5.43
C ILE A 172 -3.29 -5.43 4.71
N ILE A 173 -2.12 -5.41 4.09
CA ILE A 173 -1.66 -4.30 3.25
C ILE A 173 -2.56 -4.15 2.02
N LEU A 174 -2.94 -5.26 1.37
CA LEU A 174 -3.88 -5.25 0.24
C LEU A 174 -5.24 -4.68 0.66
N ARG A 175 -5.80 -5.11 1.79
CA ARG A 175 -7.04 -4.54 2.36
C ARG A 175 -6.92 -3.03 2.65
N CYS A 176 -5.75 -2.56 3.08
CA CYS A 176 -5.51 -1.13 3.22
C CYS A 176 -5.49 -0.43 1.86
N ALA A 177 -4.81 -1.03 0.86
CA ALA A 177 -4.71 -0.49 -0.48
C ALA A 177 -6.05 -0.44 -1.22
N GLU A 178 -7.00 -1.35 -0.92
CA GLU A 178 -8.39 -1.28 -1.40
C GLU A 178 -9.13 -0.01 -0.95
N LYS A 179 -8.69 0.59 0.17
CA LYS A 179 -9.29 1.80 0.74
C LYS A 179 -8.25 2.91 0.89
N PRO A 180 -7.65 3.38 -0.21
CA PRO A 180 -6.54 4.33 -0.17
C PRO A 180 -6.94 5.68 0.42
N ALA A 181 -8.21 6.09 0.25
CA ALA A 181 -8.75 7.31 0.83
C ALA A 181 -8.95 7.23 2.36
N GLU A 182 -9.07 6.02 2.91
CA GLU A 182 -9.23 5.78 4.35
C GLU A 182 -7.87 5.52 5.00
N THR A 183 -6.98 4.73 4.39
CA THR A 183 -5.73 4.28 5.02
C THR A 183 -4.49 5.02 4.53
N GLY A 184 -4.59 5.76 3.43
CA GLY A 184 -3.45 6.41 2.78
C GLY A 184 -2.50 5.46 2.06
N VAL A 185 -2.74 4.14 2.10
CA VAL A 185 -1.94 3.13 1.38
C VAL A 185 -2.29 3.18 -0.10
N LYS A 186 -1.31 3.50 -0.94
CA LYS A 186 -1.45 3.43 -2.40
C LYS A 186 -0.28 2.64 -2.96
N LEU A 187 -0.54 1.85 -3.98
CA LEU A 187 0.51 1.12 -4.70
C LEU A 187 1.48 2.03 -5.45
N SER A 188 1.04 3.25 -5.81
CA SER A 188 1.91 4.29 -6.39
C SER A 188 2.97 4.82 -5.42
N ARG A 189 2.81 4.64 -4.10
CA ARG A 189 3.85 5.08 -3.17
C ARG A 189 5.13 4.31 -3.42
N LYS A 190 6.25 5.04 -3.57
CA LYS A 190 7.56 4.45 -3.83
C LYS A 190 7.81 3.27 -2.89
N GLY A 191 8.09 2.11 -3.48
CA GLY A 191 8.42 0.88 -2.78
C GLY A 191 7.24 -0.02 -2.37
N VAL A 192 5.99 0.47 -2.31
CA VAL A 192 4.86 -0.34 -1.81
C VAL A 192 4.53 -1.51 -2.74
N ALA A 193 4.27 -1.25 -4.02
CA ALA A 193 4.00 -2.31 -4.99
C ALA A 193 5.20 -3.26 -5.11
N LYS A 194 6.42 -2.72 -5.19
CA LYS A 194 7.65 -3.50 -5.24
C LYS A 194 7.77 -4.47 -4.07
N GLU A 195 7.57 -4.00 -2.83
CA GLU A 195 7.67 -4.84 -1.64
C GLU A 195 6.57 -5.90 -1.56
N LEU A 196 5.35 -5.61 -2.04
CA LEU A 196 4.30 -6.64 -2.19
C LEU A 196 4.72 -7.73 -3.17
N MET A 197 5.25 -7.34 -4.34
CA MET A 197 5.69 -8.29 -5.36
C MET A 197 6.87 -9.12 -4.87
N LEU A 198 7.85 -8.51 -4.20
CA LEU A 198 8.94 -9.23 -3.53
C LEU A 198 8.43 -10.20 -2.46
N GLY A 199 7.37 -9.84 -1.74
CA GLY A 199 6.71 -10.75 -0.80
C GLY A 199 6.11 -11.98 -1.49
N PHE A 200 5.51 -11.81 -2.67
CA PHE A 200 4.99 -12.92 -3.47
C PHE A 200 6.11 -13.80 -4.03
N HIS A 201 7.18 -13.19 -4.55
CA HIS A 201 8.40 -13.86 -4.99
C HIS A 201 8.95 -14.76 -3.87
N ASN A 202 9.26 -14.19 -2.70
CA ASN A 202 9.85 -14.93 -1.59
C ASN A 202 9.00 -16.14 -1.17
N ARG A 203 7.66 -16.04 -1.21
CA ARG A 203 6.78 -17.16 -0.89
C ARG A 203 6.84 -18.28 -1.91
N VAL A 204 6.87 -17.96 -3.19
CA VAL A 204 6.95 -19.00 -4.22
C VAL A 204 8.34 -19.63 -4.25
N VAL A 205 9.40 -18.88 -3.96
CA VAL A 205 10.75 -19.44 -3.77
C VAL A 205 10.73 -20.47 -2.64
N LEU A 206 10.23 -20.12 -1.45
CA LEU A 206 10.10 -21.06 -0.32
C LEU A 206 9.19 -22.26 -0.62
N ALA A 207 8.28 -22.14 -1.59
CA ALA A 207 7.40 -23.21 -2.05
C ALA A 207 7.92 -23.93 -3.32
N ASN A 208 9.18 -23.72 -3.71
CA ASN A 208 9.81 -24.29 -4.91
C ASN A 208 9.00 -24.06 -6.20
N PHE A 209 8.37 -22.90 -6.31
CA PHE A 209 7.51 -22.47 -7.42
C PHE A 209 6.40 -23.48 -7.75
N LYS A 210 5.84 -24.18 -6.76
CA LYS A 210 4.82 -25.23 -6.97
C LYS A 210 3.65 -25.11 -5.99
N GLY A 211 2.57 -25.82 -6.32
CA GLY A 211 1.45 -26.07 -5.42
C GLY A 211 0.57 -24.84 -5.13
N GLY A 212 -0.13 -24.88 -3.99
CA GLY A 212 -1.13 -23.87 -3.64
C GLY A 212 -0.55 -22.46 -3.42
N GLU A 213 0.71 -22.35 -3.00
CA GLU A 213 1.38 -21.06 -2.81
C GLU A 213 1.66 -20.36 -4.15
N LEU A 214 2.08 -21.10 -5.20
CA LEU A 214 2.22 -20.54 -6.55
C LEU A 214 0.89 -19.96 -7.04
N GLU A 215 -0.21 -20.72 -6.92
CA GLU A 215 -1.53 -20.28 -7.37
C GLU A 215 -2.07 -19.09 -6.55
N ALA A 216 -1.81 -19.07 -5.23
CA ALA A 216 -2.20 -17.97 -4.36
C ALA A 216 -1.38 -16.70 -4.65
N ALA A 217 -0.07 -16.82 -4.82
CA ALA A 217 0.83 -15.71 -5.16
C ALA A 217 0.48 -15.14 -6.55
N SER A 218 0.30 -15.99 -7.56
CA SER A 218 -0.09 -15.57 -8.91
C SER A 218 -1.39 -14.77 -8.90
N ARG A 219 -2.42 -15.25 -8.22
CA ARG A 219 -3.71 -14.55 -8.10
C ARG A 219 -3.59 -13.20 -7.42
N ARG A 220 -2.78 -13.10 -6.35
CA ARG A 220 -2.53 -11.85 -5.63
C ARG A 220 -1.70 -10.88 -6.46
N ALA A 221 -0.68 -11.34 -7.17
CA ALA A 221 0.12 -10.54 -8.08
C ALA A 221 -0.72 -9.95 -9.21
N GLU A 222 -1.60 -10.75 -9.83
CA GLU A 222 -2.56 -10.27 -10.82
C GLU A 222 -3.59 -9.30 -10.24
N TYR A 223 -3.97 -9.48 -8.98
CA TYR A 223 -4.84 -8.52 -8.28
C TYR A 223 -4.13 -7.18 -8.09
N VAL A 224 -2.87 -7.17 -7.65
CA VAL A 224 -2.03 -5.97 -7.57
C VAL A 224 -1.88 -5.30 -8.94
N ALA A 225 -1.61 -6.08 -9.99
CA ALA A 225 -1.51 -5.55 -11.36
C ALA A 225 -2.80 -4.87 -11.82
N ARG A 226 -3.98 -5.45 -11.53
CA ARG A 226 -5.27 -4.82 -11.82
C ARG A 226 -5.50 -3.54 -11.01
N MET A 227 -5.10 -3.54 -9.73
CA MET A 227 -5.18 -2.33 -8.91
C MET A 227 -4.29 -1.21 -9.44
N LEU A 228 -3.12 -1.51 -10.02
CA LEU A 228 -2.22 -0.51 -10.59
C LEU A 228 -2.79 0.23 -11.81
N GLU A 229 -3.78 -0.35 -12.49
CA GLU A 229 -4.49 0.32 -13.59
C GLU A 229 -5.52 1.35 -13.09
N ASP A 230 -5.88 1.32 -11.80
CA ASP A 230 -6.71 2.35 -11.19
C ASP A 230 -5.94 3.69 -11.11
N GLU A 231 -6.63 4.79 -11.41
CA GLU A 231 -6.10 6.15 -11.30
C GLU A 231 -5.55 6.45 -9.90
N VAL A 232 -6.13 5.85 -8.86
CA VAL A 232 -5.72 6.07 -7.46
C VAL A 232 -4.35 5.42 -7.15
N HIS A 233 -3.94 4.43 -7.94
CA HIS A 233 -2.75 3.62 -7.68
C HIS A 233 -1.66 3.72 -8.74
N GLY A 234 -1.94 4.21 -9.94
CA GLY A 234 -0.92 4.34 -11.00
C GLY A 234 -1.41 5.00 -12.29
N GLY A 235 -2.72 4.98 -12.57
CA GLY A 235 -3.28 5.55 -13.79
C GLY A 235 -3.32 7.09 -13.85
N GLY A 236 -3.22 7.78 -12.71
CA GLY A 236 -3.42 9.23 -12.60
C GLY A 236 -2.15 10.07 -12.47
N LYS A 237 -2.33 11.35 -12.12
CA LYS A 237 -1.22 12.28 -11.82
C LYS A 237 -0.55 11.89 -10.51
N LEU A 238 0.73 11.50 -10.59
CA LEU A 238 1.54 11.12 -9.43
C LEU A 238 1.92 12.33 -8.57
N SER A 239 1.86 12.15 -7.25
CA SER A 239 2.30 13.14 -6.26
C SER A 239 3.77 12.95 -5.87
N LYS A 240 4.32 13.88 -5.07
CA LYS A 240 5.70 13.76 -4.56
C LYS A 240 5.85 12.47 -3.74
N GLY A 241 6.84 11.65 -4.10
CA GLY A 241 7.12 10.36 -3.45
C GLY A 241 6.27 9.20 -3.98
N GLU A 242 5.48 9.43 -5.03
CA GLU A 242 4.79 8.39 -5.80
C GLU A 242 5.54 8.13 -7.13
N VAL A 243 5.42 6.90 -7.63
CA VAL A 243 6.03 6.39 -8.87
C VAL A 243 5.02 5.55 -9.62
N ASP A 244 5.18 5.42 -10.95
CA ASP A 244 4.39 4.47 -11.73
C ASP A 244 4.98 3.07 -11.55
N ALA A 245 4.41 2.29 -10.62
CA ALA A 245 4.89 0.95 -10.32
C ALA A 245 4.71 -0.05 -11.48
N ARG A 246 3.93 0.28 -12.52
CA ARG A 246 3.85 -0.56 -13.74
C ARG A 246 5.14 -0.53 -14.56
N LYS A 247 5.98 0.50 -14.34
CA LYS A 247 7.31 0.66 -14.93
C LYS A 247 8.42 0.14 -14.01
N ASP A 248 8.08 -0.43 -12.86
CA ASP A 248 9.05 -1.02 -11.96
C ASP A 248 9.45 -2.41 -12.49
N PRO A 249 10.74 -2.65 -12.81
CA PRO A 249 11.17 -3.92 -13.38
C PRO A 249 10.93 -5.11 -12.44
N VAL A 250 10.95 -4.90 -11.12
CA VAL A 250 10.65 -5.97 -10.15
C VAL A 250 9.18 -6.39 -10.23
N VAL A 251 8.27 -5.42 -10.43
CA VAL A 251 6.84 -5.73 -10.57
C VAL A 251 6.60 -6.58 -11.82
N LEU A 252 7.23 -6.24 -12.95
CA LEU A 252 7.13 -7.03 -14.18
C LEU A 252 7.82 -8.39 -14.06
N ALA A 253 9.00 -8.45 -13.44
CA ALA A 253 9.75 -9.69 -13.23
C ALA A 253 8.95 -10.70 -12.39
N VAL A 254 8.34 -10.25 -11.30
CA VAL A 254 7.50 -11.14 -10.46
C VAL A 254 6.23 -11.58 -11.20
N LEU A 255 5.62 -10.74 -12.04
CA LEU A 255 4.52 -11.18 -12.90
C LEU A 255 4.98 -12.24 -13.92
N LEU A 256 6.15 -12.05 -14.51
CA LEU A 256 6.74 -12.96 -15.48
C LEU A 256 7.10 -14.31 -14.86
N GLU A 257 7.82 -14.33 -13.73
CA GLU A 257 8.24 -15.58 -13.07
C GLU A 257 7.02 -16.42 -12.64
N LEU A 258 5.98 -15.77 -12.10
CA LEU A 258 4.77 -16.45 -11.65
C LEU A 258 3.97 -17.01 -12.83
N ALA A 259 3.81 -16.22 -13.90
CA ALA A 259 3.14 -16.67 -15.12
C ALA A 259 3.89 -17.84 -15.78
N ALA A 260 5.22 -17.77 -15.85
CA ALA A 260 6.05 -18.81 -16.44
C ALA A 260 6.08 -20.08 -15.58
N ALA A 261 6.23 -19.96 -14.25
CA ALA A 261 6.16 -21.11 -13.34
C ALA A 261 4.80 -21.82 -13.43
N ARG A 262 3.70 -21.06 -13.49
CA ARG A 262 2.35 -21.61 -13.69
C ARG A 262 2.18 -22.25 -15.06
N ALA A 263 2.75 -21.68 -16.12
CA ALA A 263 2.77 -22.31 -17.44
C ALA A 263 3.49 -23.67 -17.43
N VAL A 264 4.64 -23.78 -16.77
CA VAL A 264 5.37 -25.04 -16.62
C VAL A 264 4.56 -26.08 -15.83
N HIS A 265 4.00 -25.70 -14.67
CA HIS A 265 3.37 -26.65 -13.75
C HIS A 265 1.92 -26.99 -14.04
N THR A 266 1.15 -26.04 -14.58
CA THR A 266 -0.30 -26.17 -14.78
C THR A 266 -0.66 -26.37 -16.26
N TYR A 267 0.14 -25.82 -17.19
CA TYR A 267 -0.16 -25.79 -18.62
C TYR A 267 0.87 -26.53 -19.49
N ALA A 268 1.60 -27.49 -18.91
CA ALA A 268 2.58 -28.33 -19.61
C ALA A 268 3.62 -27.53 -20.43
N GLY A 269 4.03 -26.37 -19.92
CA GLY A 269 5.01 -25.48 -20.57
C GLY A 269 4.45 -24.59 -21.67
N GLN A 270 3.12 -24.51 -21.83
CA GLN A 270 2.48 -23.67 -22.85
C GLN A 270 2.05 -22.31 -22.28
N ASP A 271 2.39 -21.22 -22.97
CA ASP A 271 1.90 -19.86 -22.66
C ASP A 271 0.48 -19.63 -23.22
N GLN A 272 -0.52 -20.32 -22.65
CA GLN A 272 -1.89 -20.33 -23.17
C GLN A 272 -2.53 -18.93 -23.22
N GLU A 273 -2.21 -18.06 -22.26
CA GLU A 273 -2.78 -16.72 -22.14
C GLU A 273 -1.89 -15.63 -22.76
N GLY A 274 -0.74 -16.00 -23.35
CA GLY A 274 0.24 -15.05 -23.89
C GLY A 274 0.88 -14.13 -22.83
N LYS A 275 0.74 -14.48 -21.55
CA LYS A 275 1.18 -13.66 -20.42
C LYS A 275 2.70 -13.66 -20.31
N VAL A 276 3.34 -14.80 -20.53
CA VAL A 276 4.81 -14.92 -20.43
C VAL A 276 5.46 -14.04 -21.49
N ALA A 277 5.04 -14.18 -22.77
CA ALA A 277 5.57 -13.36 -23.85
C ALA A 277 5.33 -11.87 -23.63
N ASN A 278 4.14 -11.48 -23.15
CA ASN A 278 3.79 -10.09 -22.87
C ASN A 278 4.66 -9.46 -21.76
N TYR A 279 4.78 -10.14 -20.61
CA TYR A 279 5.59 -9.62 -19.50
C TYR A 279 7.08 -9.60 -19.83
N ALA A 280 7.60 -10.64 -20.50
CA ALA A 280 8.99 -10.68 -20.96
C ALA A 280 9.31 -9.53 -21.93
N THR A 281 8.42 -9.28 -22.90
CA THR A 281 8.56 -8.16 -23.84
C THR A 281 8.61 -6.85 -23.08
N LYS A 282 7.66 -6.60 -22.17
CA LYS A 282 7.64 -5.36 -21.37
C LYS A 282 8.88 -5.19 -20.50
N LEU A 283 9.38 -6.26 -19.90
CA LEU A 283 10.57 -6.24 -19.06
C LEU A 283 11.82 -5.82 -19.85
N LEU A 284 12.02 -6.37 -21.06
CA LEU A 284 13.16 -6.00 -21.93
C LEU A 284 13.11 -4.54 -22.41
N HIS A 285 11.93 -3.93 -22.49
CA HIS A 285 11.78 -2.52 -22.85
C HIS A 285 12.10 -1.58 -21.68
N LEU A 286 12.25 -2.09 -20.46
CA LEU A 286 12.77 -1.31 -19.33
C LEU A 286 14.29 -1.33 -19.38
N ASP A 287 14.87 -0.25 -19.92
CA ASP A 287 16.32 -0.09 -19.94
C ASP A 287 16.90 -0.08 -18.52
N SER A 288 17.75 -1.07 -18.23
CA SER A 288 18.44 -1.20 -16.94
C SER A 288 19.97 -1.21 -17.08
N LYS A 289 20.50 -1.07 -18.30
CA LYS A 289 21.93 -1.26 -18.59
C LYS A 289 22.82 -0.26 -17.87
N ASP A 290 22.37 0.99 -17.78
CA ASP A 290 23.10 2.06 -17.07
C ASP A 290 23.30 1.75 -15.58
N ARG A 291 22.39 0.99 -14.95
CA ARG A 291 22.47 0.69 -13.51
C ARG A 291 23.48 -0.41 -13.18
N LEU A 292 23.73 -1.32 -14.13
CA LEU A 292 24.54 -2.52 -13.90
C LEU A 292 26.04 -2.22 -13.90
N THR A 293 26.49 -1.27 -14.73
CA THR A 293 27.93 -1.01 -14.96
C THR A 293 28.68 -0.42 -13.77
N GLN A 294 27.99 0.22 -12.81
CA GLN A 294 28.61 0.90 -11.66
C GLN A 294 28.41 0.16 -10.33
N LEU A 295 27.78 -1.01 -10.33
CA LEU A 295 27.33 -1.64 -9.09
C LEU A 295 28.47 -2.22 -8.24
N GLU A 296 29.53 -2.70 -8.88
CA GLU A 296 30.71 -3.27 -8.19
C GLU A 296 31.43 -2.23 -7.31
N GLN A 297 31.48 -0.97 -7.77
CA GLN A 297 32.14 0.14 -7.08
C GLN A 297 31.24 0.83 -6.06
N SER A 298 29.97 0.44 -5.99
CA SER A 298 28.99 1.04 -5.09
C SER A 298 29.16 0.57 -3.63
N THR A 299 28.53 1.30 -2.73
CA THR A 299 28.54 0.99 -1.30
C THR A 299 27.87 -0.36 -1.02
N GLU A 300 28.22 -1.01 0.10
CA GLU A 300 27.57 -2.25 0.57
C GLU A 300 26.04 -2.14 0.61
N ILE A 301 25.54 -0.95 0.98
CA ILE A 301 24.11 -0.65 1.06
C ILE A 301 23.49 -0.63 -0.34
N GLU A 302 24.11 0.04 -1.30
CA GLU A 302 23.66 0.11 -2.70
C GLU A 302 23.70 -1.26 -3.38
N GLN A 303 24.76 -2.03 -3.18
CA GLN A 303 24.87 -3.41 -3.66
C GLN A 303 23.73 -4.29 -3.13
N ASN A 304 23.45 -4.23 -1.82
CA ASN A 304 22.35 -4.98 -1.23
C ASN A 304 20.99 -4.54 -1.82
N PHE A 305 20.74 -3.24 -2.00
CA PHE A 305 19.49 -2.78 -2.59
C PHE A 305 19.32 -3.19 -4.05
N ALA A 306 20.38 -3.09 -4.85
CA ALA A 306 20.34 -3.49 -6.26
C ALA A 306 20.11 -4.99 -6.41
N LEU A 307 20.82 -5.83 -5.65
CA LEU A 307 20.64 -7.28 -5.71
C LEU A 307 19.20 -7.72 -5.36
N VAL A 308 18.56 -7.07 -4.39
CA VAL A 308 17.13 -7.34 -4.07
C VAL A 308 16.22 -7.11 -5.29
N GLU A 309 16.58 -6.18 -6.19
CA GLU A 309 15.85 -5.93 -7.43
C GLU A 309 16.26 -6.88 -8.56
N LEU A 310 17.56 -7.18 -8.68
CA LEU A 310 18.11 -7.99 -9.78
C LEU A 310 17.77 -9.48 -9.66
N LEU A 311 17.65 -10.03 -8.45
CA LEU A 311 17.42 -11.47 -8.25
C LEU A 311 16.07 -11.95 -8.83
N PRO A 312 14.92 -11.30 -8.56
CA PRO A 312 13.68 -11.67 -9.24
C PRO A 312 13.74 -11.46 -10.75
N ILE A 313 14.46 -10.45 -11.23
CA ILE A 313 14.64 -10.19 -12.68
C ILE A 313 15.36 -11.37 -13.33
N GLN A 314 16.49 -11.79 -12.77
CA GLN A 314 17.26 -12.95 -13.23
C GLN A 314 16.40 -14.21 -13.24
N ASN A 315 15.77 -14.53 -12.10
CA ASN A 315 14.92 -15.70 -11.96
C ASN A 315 13.74 -15.68 -12.95
N SER A 316 13.13 -14.52 -13.19
CA SER A 316 12.03 -14.39 -14.15
C SER A 316 12.45 -14.70 -15.60
N MET A 317 13.66 -14.33 -16.00
CA MET A 317 14.20 -14.65 -17.32
C MET A 317 14.50 -16.14 -17.46
N GLU A 318 15.07 -16.76 -16.42
CA GLU A 318 15.30 -18.22 -16.37
C GLU A 318 13.99 -19.01 -16.50
N TRP A 319 12.93 -18.59 -15.79
CA TRP A 319 11.61 -19.20 -15.92
C TRP A 319 11.00 -18.99 -17.31
N ALA A 320 11.11 -17.79 -17.88
CA ALA A 320 10.60 -17.50 -19.22
C ALA A 320 11.25 -18.38 -20.29
N LEU A 321 12.55 -18.66 -20.17
CA LEU A 321 13.31 -19.51 -21.10
C LEU A 321 12.95 -21.00 -21.00
N LYS A 322 12.19 -21.44 -19.99
CA LYS A 322 11.63 -22.80 -19.92
C LYS A 322 10.41 -23.00 -20.82
N ILE A 323 9.82 -21.91 -21.32
CA ILE A 323 8.64 -21.95 -22.20
C ILE A 323 9.10 -22.00 -23.65
N GLU A 324 8.76 -23.08 -24.37
CA GLU A 324 9.26 -23.33 -25.74
C GLU A 324 8.88 -22.23 -26.73
N SER A 325 7.65 -21.68 -26.63
CA SER A 325 7.19 -20.60 -27.51
C SER A 325 7.99 -19.31 -27.35
N VAL A 326 8.53 -19.06 -26.15
CA VAL A 326 9.39 -17.91 -25.86
C VAL A 326 10.84 -18.22 -26.24
N LYS A 327 11.34 -19.38 -25.83
CA LYS A 327 12.72 -19.82 -26.08
C LYS A 327 13.07 -19.85 -27.57
N ASN A 328 12.16 -20.33 -28.41
CA ASN A 328 12.40 -20.50 -29.84
C ASN A 328 12.17 -19.21 -30.66
N ALA A 329 11.59 -18.18 -30.05
CA ALA A 329 11.35 -16.89 -30.70
C ALA A 329 12.58 -15.97 -30.60
N GLU A 330 12.60 -14.88 -31.36
CA GLU A 330 13.63 -13.82 -31.23
C GLU A 330 13.71 -13.28 -29.79
N LEU A 331 12.56 -13.23 -29.11
CA LEU A 331 12.46 -12.87 -27.70
C LEU A 331 13.34 -13.75 -26.80
N GLY A 332 13.43 -15.05 -27.07
CA GLY A 332 14.30 -15.98 -26.34
C GLY A 332 15.78 -15.63 -26.47
N ASN A 333 16.23 -15.23 -27.67
CA ASN A 333 17.61 -14.80 -27.88
C ASN A 333 17.94 -13.51 -27.11
N GLN A 334 17.01 -12.56 -27.08
CA GLN A 334 17.16 -11.30 -26.33
C GLN A 334 17.23 -11.57 -24.82
N LEU A 335 16.33 -12.41 -24.29
CA LEU A 335 16.34 -12.81 -22.89
C LEU A 335 17.63 -13.54 -22.51
N GLN A 336 18.12 -14.45 -23.35
CA GLN A 336 19.35 -15.19 -23.08
C GLN A 336 20.59 -14.28 -23.04
N ALA A 337 20.64 -13.27 -23.92
CA ALA A 337 21.71 -12.28 -23.94
C ALA A 337 21.68 -11.40 -22.69
N GLU A 338 20.50 -10.93 -22.27
CA GLU A 338 20.36 -10.10 -21.06
C GLU A 338 20.63 -10.94 -19.79
N LEU A 339 20.14 -12.17 -19.74
CA LEU A 339 20.34 -13.08 -18.61
C LEU A 339 21.83 -13.40 -18.40
N SER A 340 22.61 -13.63 -19.46
CA SER A 340 24.04 -13.92 -19.31
C SER A 340 24.83 -12.73 -18.74
N ASN A 341 24.51 -11.51 -19.19
CA ASN A 341 25.06 -10.29 -18.63
C ASN A 341 24.65 -10.11 -17.15
N LEU A 342 23.35 -10.26 -16.87
CA LEU A 342 22.80 -10.11 -15.53
C LEU A 342 23.39 -11.12 -14.53
N THR A 343 23.51 -12.38 -14.94
CA THR A 343 24.11 -13.45 -14.11
C THR A 343 25.53 -13.09 -13.71
N THR A 344 26.34 -12.62 -14.67
CA THR A 344 27.72 -12.18 -14.41
C THR A 344 27.77 -11.03 -13.40
N VAL A 345 26.88 -10.04 -13.52
CA VAL A 345 26.81 -8.89 -12.60
C VAL A 345 26.35 -9.32 -11.22
N VAL A 346 25.34 -10.20 -11.13
CA VAL A 346 24.82 -10.71 -9.85
C VAL A 346 25.90 -11.48 -9.10
N GLU A 347 26.58 -12.43 -9.75
CA GLU A 347 27.62 -13.26 -9.12
C GLU A 347 28.76 -12.40 -8.56
N ARG A 348 29.29 -11.46 -9.36
CA ARG A 348 30.35 -10.54 -8.91
C ARG A 348 29.90 -9.62 -7.78
N THR A 349 28.66 -9.13 -7.83
CA THR A 349 28.12 -8.26 -6.78
C THR A 349 27.89 -9.05 -5.49
N VAL A 350 27.45 -10.31 -5.57
CA VAL A 350 27.29 -11.20 -4.40
C VAL A 350 28.64 -11.48 -3.75
N GLU A 351 29.68 -11.80 -4.53
CA GLU A 351 31.05 -12.02 -4.03
C GLU A 351 31.57 -10.76 -3.32
N SER A 352 31.53 -9.60 -3.99
CA SER A 352 31.95 -8.30 -3.42
C SER A 352 31.17 -7.94 -2.15
N LEU A 353 29.86 -8.23 -2.11
CA LEU A 353 29.02 -7.94 -0.96
C LEU A 353 29.40 -8.85 0.21
N ARG A 354 29.60 -10.16 0.00
CA ARG A 354 29.99 -11.10 1.07
C ARG A 354 31.32 -10.69 1.71
N GLU A 355 32.30 -10.24 0.93
CA GLU A 355 33.58 -9.72 1.45
C GLU A 355 33.40 -8.49 2.35
N LYS A 356 32.47 -7.58 2.01
CA LYS A 356 32.23 -6.34 2.77
C LYS A 356 31.43 -6.56 4.07
N VAL A 357 30.53 -7.55 4.08
CA VAL A 357 29.50 -7.71 5.13
C VAL A 357 29.93 -8.65 6.27
N VAL A 358 30.92 -9.52 6.02
CA VAL A 358 31.35 -10.60 6.92
C VAL A 358 30.17 -11.49 7.32
N ASP A 359 29.58 -11.29 8.51
CA ASP A 359 28.52 -12.14 9.08
C ASP A 359 27.17 -11.44 9.26
N LYS A 360 27.01 -10.18 8.82
CA LYS A 360 25.72 -9.48 8.98
C LYS A 360 24.71 -10.02 7.97
N PRO A 361 23.53 -10.50 8.38
CA PRO A 361 22.52 -10.94 7.43
C PRO A 361 22.06 -9.76 6.56
N ARG A 362 22.17 -9.94 5.25
CA ARG A 362 21.68 -8.98 4.24
C ARG A 362 20.52 -9.60 3.49
N ARG A 363 19.51 -8.78 3.23
CA ARG A 363 18.29 -9.24 2.55
C ARG A 363 18.61 -9.86 1.20
N SER A 364 19.49 -9.23 0.41
CA SER A 364 19.90 -9.75 -0.89
C SER A 364 20.57 -11.12 -0.79
N LEU A 365 21.46 -11.32 0.18
CA LEU A 365 22.17 -12.58 0.36
C LEU A 365 21.21 -13.70 0.78
N ILE A 366 20.28 -13.42 1.70
CA ILE A 366 19.23 -14.39 2.07
C ILE A 366 18.39 -14.78 0.86
N MET A 367 17.96 -13.80 0.05
CA MET A 367 17.18 -14.07 -1.17
C MET A 367 17.99 -14.87 -2.20
N TYR A 368 19.28 -14.57 -2.36
CA TYR A 368 20.17 -15.31 -3.25
C TYR A 368 20.33 -16.76 -2.79
N ASP A 369 20.61 -16.98 -1.51
CA ASP A 369 20.80 -18.31 -0.94
C ASP A 369 19.51 -19.15 -1.09
N GLN A 370 18.34 -18.55 -0.85
CA GLN A 370 17.03 -19.21 -1.04
C GLN A 370 16.72 -19.61 -2.48
N LEU A 371 17.32 -18.97 -3.48
CA LEU A 371 17.15 -19.33 -4.90
C LEU A 371 18.08 -20.47 -5.33
N GLN A 372 19.12 -20.77 -4.55
CA GLN A 372 20.11 -21.82 -4.85
C GLN A 372 19.81 -23.15 -4.13
N GLU A 373 19.00 -23.12 -3.08
CA GLU A 373 18.44 -24.30 -2.39
C GLU A 373 17.39 -25.02 -3.24
#